data_AF-A0A1F7TC17-F1
#
_entry.id   AF-A0A1F7TC17-F1
#
_cell.length_a   1.000
_cell.length_b   1.000
_cell.length_c   1.000
_cell.angle_alpha   90.00
_cell.angle_beta   90.00
_cell.angle_gamma   90.00
#
_symmetry.space_group_name_H-M   'P 1'
#
loop_
_entity.id
_entity.type
_entity.pdbx_description
1 polymer ?
#
loop_
_entity_poly.entity_id
_entity_poly.type
_entity_poly.pdbx_seq_one_letter_code
_entity_poly.pdbx_strand_id
1 'polypeptide(L)' 'MQSGQMPGAIDEISRLKAEHHELDEKLSRLESVRFPTPEEELAIKALKKQKLALKDRMQHLAKA' A
#
# COMPACT_ATOMS: atom_id res chain seq x y z
N MET A 1 4.17 31.23 -4.26
CA MET A 1 4.32 30.63 -2.92
C MET A 1 3.45 29.38 -2.87
N GLN A 2 3.94 28.23 -3.35
CA GLN A 2 3.24 26.97 -3.10
C GLN A 2 3.67 26.52 -1.71
N SER A 3 2.80 26.73 -0.75
CA SER A 3 2.94 26.26 0.62
C SER A 3 3.10 24.75 0.57
N GLY A 4 4.34 24.28 0.57
CA GLY A 4 4.71 22.90 0.83
C GLY A 4 4.34 22.57 2.26
N GLN A 5 3.06 22.26 2.48
CA GLN A 5 2.62 21.68 3.73
C GLN A 5 3.15 20.24 3.72
N MET A 6 4.31 20.05 4.34
CA MET A 6 4.79 18.72 4.69
C MET A 6 3.69 18.09 5.56
N PRO A 7 3.00 17.02 5.10
CA PRO A 7 2.00 16.38 5.93
C PRO A 7 2.67 15.93 7.21
N GLY A 8 2.05 16.24 8.36
CA GLY A 8 2.54 15.72 9.64
C GLY A 8 2.59 14.20 9.61
N ALA A 9 3.39 13.58 10.49
CA ALA A 9 3.51 12.13 10.55
C ALA A 9 2.15 11.41 10.64
N ILE A 10 1.15 12.04 11.27
CA ILE A 10 -0.24 11.54 11.37
C ILE A 10 -0.95 11.52 10.01
N ASP A 11 -0.82 12.58 9.21
CA ASP A 11 -1.40 12.65 7.85
C ASP A 11 -0.73 11.62 6.92
N GLU A 12 0.59 11.47 7.02
CA GLU A 12 1.32 10.47 6.24
C GLU A 12 0.92 9.04 6.63
N ILE A 13 0.80 8.73 7.92
CA ILE A 13 0.31 7.42 8.37
C ILE A 13 -1.12 7.17 7.86
N SER A 14 -1.97 8.19 7.85
CA SER A 14 -3.35 8.07 7.36
C SER A 14 -3.39 7.80 5.85
N ARG A 15 -2.54 8.47 5.06
CA ARG A 15 -2.35 8.17 3.64
C ARG A 15 -1.83 6.76 3.40
N LEU A 16 -0.79 6.35 4.12
CA LEU A 16 -0.22 5.00 3.99
C LEU A 16 -1.22 3.91 4.36
N LYS A 17 -2.10 4.17 5.34
CA LYS A 17 -3.21 3.26 5.68
C LYS A 17 -4.25 3.17 4.56
N ALA A 18 -4.64 4.31 3.97
CA ALA A 18 -5.57 4.33 2.85
C ALA A 18 -4.99 3.56 1.65
N GLU A 19 -3.73 3.84 1.29
CA GLU A 19 -3.06 3.15 0.19
C GLU A 19 -2.88 1.65 0.48
N HIS A 20 -2.55 1.28 1.71
CA HIS A 20 -2.49 -0.13 2.12
C HIS A 20 -3.87 -0.82 2.00
N HIS A 21 -4.96 -0.13 2.33
CA HIS A 21 -6.31 -0.66 2.18
C HIS A 21 -6.69 -0.85 0.71
N GLU A 22 -6.41 0.13 -0.16
CA GLU A 22 -6.64 0.00 -1.61
C GLU A 22 -5.86 -1.16 -2.22
N LEU A 23 -4.60 -1.36 -1.80
CA LEU A 23 -3.79 -2.49 -2.26
C LEU A 23 -4.34 -3.83 -1.73
N ASP A 24 -4.90 -3.86 -0.52
CA ASP A 24 -5.56 -5.03 0.05
C ASP A 24 -6.81 -5.41 -0.75
N GLU A 25 -7.67 -4.44 -1.09
CA GLU A 25 -8.84 -4.67 -1.93
C GLU A 25 -8.47 -5.17 -3.33
N LYS A 26 -7.46 -4.56 -3.97
CA LYS A 26 -6.94 -5.00 -5.28
C LYS A 26 -6.38 -6.41 -5.22
N LEU A 27 -5.63 -6.71 -4.16
CA LEU A 27 -5.05 -8.03 -3.94
C LEU A 27 -6.16 -9.07 -3.72
N SER A 28 -7.16 -8.77 -2.88
CA SER A 28 -8.29 -9.66 -2.61
C SER A 28 -9.07 -10.01 -3.88
N ARG A 29 -9.30 -9.03 -4.76
CA ARG A 29 -9.94 -9.27 -6.07
C ARG A 29 -9.13 -10.22 -6.94
N LEU A 30 -7.82 -10.00 -7.05
CA LEU A 30 -6.93 -10.85 -7.85
C LEU A 30 -6.76 -12.25 -7.24
N GLU A 31 -6.68 -12.37 -5.92
CA GLU A 31 -6.59 -13.66 -5.22
C GLU A 31 -7.92 -14.44 -5.25
N SER A 32 -9.06 -13.76 -5.50
CA SER A 32 -10.34 -14.43 -5.71
C SER A 32 -10.45 -15.12 -7.08
N VAL A 33 -9.56 -14.79 -8.02
CA VAL A 33 -9.51 -15.43 -9.33
C VAL A 33 -8.95 -16.85 -9.17
N ARG A 34 -9.77 -17.86 -9.53
CA ARG A 34 -9.42 -19.28 -9.38
C ARG A 34 -8.21 -19.71 -10.22
N PHE A 35 -8.01 -19.07 -11.37
CA PHE A 35 -6.92 -19.32 -12.30
C PHE A 35 -6.36 -17.98 -12.79
N PRO A 36 -5.50 -17.32 -11.99
CA PRO A 36 -4.92 -16.06 -12.39
C PRO A 36 -4.00 -16.29 -13.59
N THR A 37 -4.03 -15.35 -14.53
CA THR A 37 -3.08 -15.27 -15.63
C THR A 37 -1.67 -14.95 -15.10
N PRO A 38 -0.60 -15.17 -15.89
CA PRO A 38 0.75 -14.80 -15.50
C PRO A 38 0.89 -13.32 -15.13
N GLU A 39 0.15 -12.43 -15.81
CA GLU A 39 0.11 -11.00 -15.50
C GLU A 39 -0.54 -10.73 -14.14
N GLU A 40 -1.63 -11.42 -13.83
CA GLU A 40 -2.30 -11.33 -12.54
C GLU A 40 -1.44 -11.91 -11.41
N GLU A 41 -0.73 -13.01 -11.63
CA GLU A 41 0.24 -13.54 -10.65
C GLU A 41 1.38 -12.55 -10.37
N LEU A 42 1.89 -11.89 -11.41
CA LEU A 42 2.88 -10.82 -11.26
C LEU A 42 2.30 -9.63 -10.49
N ALA A 43 1.06 -9.23 -10.79
CA ALA A 43 0.37 -8.17 -10.06
C ALA A 43 0.17 -8.54 -8.58
N ILE A 44 -0.27 -9.77 -8.27
CA ILE A 44 -0.41 -10.27 -6.89
C ILE A 44 0.93 -10.18 -6.14
N LYS A 45 2.03 -10.63 -6.77
CA LYS A 45 3.38 -10.53 -6.17
C LYS A 45 3.81 -9.08 -5.96
N ALA A 46 3.56 -8.21 -6.93
CA ALA A 46 3.89 -6.79 -6.84
C ALA A 46 3.07 -6.07 -5.75
N LEU A 47 1.76 -6.36 -5.64
CA LEU A 47 0.87 -5.81 -4.62
C LEU A 47 1.28 -6.26 -3.22
N LYS A 48 1.62 -7.55 -3.03
CA LYS A 48 2.15 -8.06 -1.75
C LYS A 48 3.43 -7.34 -1.32
N LYS A 49 4.35 -7.09 -2.26
CA LYS A 49 5.60 -6.36 -1.99
C LYS A 49 5.32 -4.89 -1.63
N GLN A 50 4.40 -4.22 -2.33
CA GLN A 50 4.01 -2.85 -2.02
C GLN A 50 3.38 -2.75 -0.63
N LYS A 51 2.47 -3.65 -0.26
CA LYS A 51 1.88 -3.70 1.09
C LYS A 51 2.93 -3.85 2.18
N LEU A 52 3.94 -4.70 1.96
CA LEU A 52 5.05 -4.86 2.90
C LEU A 52 5.82 -3.54 3.07
N ALA A 53 6.19 -2.89 1.96
CA ALA A 53 6.90 -1.62 1.99
C ALA A 53 6.11 -0.50 2.70
N LEU A 54 4.78 -0.44 2.51
CA LEU A 54 3.93 0.51 3.22
C LEU A 54 3.86 0.22 4.71
N LYS A 55 3.78 -1.07 5.08
CA LYS A 55 3.83 -1.49 6.48
C LYS A 55 5.15 -1.09 7.14
N ASP A 56 6.27 -1.32 6.47
CA ASP A 56 7.59 -0.90 6.94
C ASP A 56 7.68 0.63 7.10
N ARG A 57 7.19 1.39 6.11
CA ARG A 57 7.15 2.86 6.18
C ARG A 57 6.27 3.37 7.33
N MET A 58 5.10 2.77 7.53
CA MET A 58 4.23 3.09 8.68
C MET A 58 4.92 2.77 10.00
N GLN A 59 5.61 1.64 10.12
CA GLN A 59 6.34 1.29 11.34
C GLN A 59 7.51 2.23 11.61
N HIS A 60 8.21 2.69 10.57
CA HIS A 60 9.27 3.69 10.70
C HIS A 60 8.71 5.02 11.20
N LEU A 61 7.61 5.50 10.61
CA LEU A 61 6.95 6.74 11.02
C LEU A 61 6.30 6.66 12.40
N ALA A 62 5.83 5.48 12.82
CA ALA A 62 5.26 5.28 14.16
C ALA A 62 6.32 5.17 15.27
N LYS A 63 7.59 4.94 14.91
CA LYS A 63 8.73 4.87 15.84
C LYS A 63 9.58 6.14 15.89
N ALA A 64 9.38 7.06 14.95
CA ALA A 64 10.06 8.35 14.89
C ALA A 64 9.30 9.41 15.71
#